data_AF-A0A7C7SIL4-F1
#
_entry.id   AF-A0A7C7SIL4-F1
#
_cell.length_a   1.000
_cell.length_b   1.000
_cell.length_c   1.000
_cell.angle_alpha   90.00
_cell.angle_beta   90.00
_cell.angle_gamma   90.00
#
_symmetry.space_group_name_H-M   'P 1'
#
loop_
_entity.id
_entity.type
_entity.pdbx_description
1 polymer ?
#
loop_
_entity_poly.entity_id
_entity_poly.type
_entity_poly.pdbx_seq_one_letter_code
_entity_poly.pdbx_strand_id
1 'polypeptide(L)'
;MSLLDTLSAFFSRPAEETADETPEDACPNCWGRYEYDGEIRQVARDRQIDVNNGHERYAFIQEFVVKHIDGIRLRDDGQGRVCPKCGTHHR
;
A
#
# COMPACT_ATOMS: atom_id res chain seq x y z
N MET A 1 -5.49 3.44 13.24
CA MET A 1 -4.71 4.21 12.24
C MET A 1 -5.53 4.31 10.97
N SER A 2 -5.39 5.39 10.21
CA SER A 2 -6.00 5.46 8.88
C SER A 2 -5.16 4.65 7.88
N LEU A 3 -5.75 4.24 6.75
CA LEU A 3 -5.01 3.61 5.64
C LEU A 3 -3.81 4.47 5.21
N LEU A 4 -3.98 5.80 5.21
CA LEU A 4 -2.93 6.76 4.90
C LEU A 4 -1.75 6.66 5.88
N ASP A 5 -2.03 6.54 7.18
CA ASP A 5 -0.97 6.42 8.20
C ASP A 5 -0.24 5.09 8.06
N THR A 6 -0.97 3.99 7.83
CA THR A 6 -0.40 2.66 7.61
C THR A 6 0.53 2.66 6.40
N LEU A 7 0.07 3.20 5.27
CA LEU A 7 0.88 3.28 4.06
C LEU A 7 2.07 4.22 4.24
N SER A 8 1.87 5.35 4.91
CA SER A 8 2.96 6.26 5.26
C SER A 8 4.04 5.59 6.08
N ALA A 9 3.66 4.80 7.09
CA ALA A 9 4.62 4.03 7.90
C ALA A 9 5.32 2.96 7.06
N PHE A 10 4.57 2.23 6.22
CA PHE A 10 5.09 1.17 5.37
C PHE A 10 6.16 1.69 4.39
N PHE A 11 5.84 2.73 3.62
CA PHE A 11 6.77 3.29 2.63
C PHE A 11 7.92 4.10 3.22
N SER A 12 7.85 4.45 4.51
CA SER A 12 9.00 5.05 5.22
C SER A 12 10.09 4.04 5.54
N ARG A 13 9.80 2.74 5.47
CA ARG A 13 10.80 1.68 5.66
C ARG A 13 11.52 1.36 4.34
N PRO A 14 12.80 0.92 4.41
CA PRO A 14 13.55 0.44 3.24
C PRO A 14 12.81 -0.69 2.52
N ALA A 15 13.02 -0.80 1.20
CA ALA A 15 12.36 -1.82 0.39
C ALA A 15 12.79 -3.24 0.81
N GLU A 16 14.04 -3.37 1.28
CA GLU A 16 14.62 -4.62 1.76
C GLU A 16 13.92 -5.13 3.02
N GLU A 17 13.39 -4.23 3.86
CA GLU A 17 12.64 -4.57 5.07
C GLU A 17 11.16 -4.89 4.77
N THR A 18 10.65 -4.46 3.62
CA THR A 18 9.23 -4.63 3.26
C THR A 18 9.02 -5.59 2.08
N ALA A 19 10.08 -6.21 1.55
CA ALA A 19 10.04 -6.97 0.30
C ALA A 19 8.98 -8.07 0.29
N ASP A 20 8.79 -8.76 1.42
CA ASP A 20 7.81 -9.83 1.59
C ASP A 20 6.62 -9.41 2.47
N GLU A 21 6.49 -8.11 2.73
CA GLU A 21 5.41 -7.57 3.54
C GLU A 21 4.33 -6.93 2.67
N THR A 22 3.11 -6.95 3.18
CA THR A 22 1.99 -6.20 2.62
C THR A 22 1.54 -5.19 3.67
N PRO A 23 1.26 -3.93 3.29
CA PRO A 23 0.71 -2.97 4.22
C PRO A 23 -0.58 -3.48 4.85
N GLU A 24 -0.80 -3.12 6.11
CA GLU A 24 -2.01 -3.51 6.83
C GLU A 24 -3.26 -3.06 6.04
N ASP A 25 -4.30 -3.91 6.08
CA ASP A 25 -5.54 -3.76 5.31
C ASP A 25 -5.44 -3.84 3.78
N ALA A 26 -4.26 -4.05 3.20
CA ALA A 26 -4.13 -4.39 1.78
C ALA A 26 -4.14 -5.92 1.57
N CYS A 27 -4.71 -6.36 0.45
CA CYS A 27 -4.71 -7.78 0.08
C CYS A 27 -3.31 -8.25 -0.36
N PRO A 28 -2.66 -9.20 0.35
CA PRO A 28 -1.31 -9.67 0.01
C PRO A 28 -1.25 -10.38 -1.34
N ASN A 29 -2.30 -11.11 -1.73
CA ASN A 29 -2.36 -11.76 -3.03
C ASN A 29 -2.37 -10.75 -4.19
N CYS A 30 -3.12 -9.66 -4.04
CA CYS A 30 -3.16 -8.63 -5.06
C CYS A 30 -1.91 -7.75 -5.01
N TRP A 31 -1.39 -7.45 -3.81
CA TRP A 31 -0.13 -6.74 -3.65
C TRP A 31 1.01 -7.41 -4.41
N GLY A 32 1.19 -8.72 -4.21
CA GLY A 32 2.22 -9.50 -4.89
C GLY A 32 1.94 -9.72 -6.38
N ARG A 33 0.69 -9.99 -6.79
CA ARG A 33 0.36 -10.18 -8.22
C ARG A 33 0.67 -8.95 -9.08
N TYR A 34 0.49 -7.76 -8.52
CA TYR A 34 0.70 -6.49 -9.23
C TYR A 34 2.02 -5.81 -8.83
N GLU A 35 2.83 -6.42 -7.95
CA GLU A 35 4.11 -5.89 -7.45
C GLU A 35 4.06 -4.38 -7.08
N TYR A 36 2.96 -3.93 -6.47
CA TYR A 36 2.69 -2.50 -6.26
C TYR A 36 3.78 -1.81 -5.44
N ASP A 37 4.41 -2.49 -4.48
CA ASP A 37 5.54 -1.94 -3.73
C ASP A 37 6.66 -1.43 -4.65
N GLY A 38 7.06 -2.26 -5.60
CA GLY A 38 8.13 -1.96 -6.55
C GLY A 38 7.76 -0.82 -7.48
N GLU A 39 6.57 -0.88 -8.09
CA GLU A 39 6.08 0.17 -8.98
C GLU A 39 5.98 1.53 -8.25
N ILE A 40 5.41 1.54 -7.04
CA ILE A 40 5.23 2.76 -6.26
C ILE A 40 6.57 3.35 -5.84
N ARG A 41 7.50 2.52 -5.35
CA ARG A 41 8.85 2.97 -4.95
C ARG A 41 9.67 3.44 -6.15
N GLN A 42 9.49 2.83 -7.31
CA GLN A 42 10.11 3.29 -8.55
C GLN A 42 9.57 4.67 -8.94
N VAL A 43 8.24 4.86 -8.96
CA VAL A 43 7.63 6.16 -9.26
C VAL A 43 8.07 7.25 -8.28
N ALA A 44 8.18 6.93 -6.99
CA ALA A 44 8.70 7.85 -5.98
C ALA A 44 10.14 8.28 -6.29
N ARG A 45 11.02 7.33 -6.64
CA ARG A 45 12.40 7.60 -7.04
C ARG A 45 12.50 8.42 -8.32
N ASP A 46 11.76 8.05 -9.36
CA ASP A 46 11.79 8.73 -10.67
C ASP A 46 11.29 10.18 -10.57
N ARG A 47 10.32 10.43 -9.70
CA ARG A 47 9.79 11.78 -9.42
C ARG A 47 10.63 12.58 -8.41
N GLN A 48 11.74 12.01 -7.92
CA GLN A 48 12.60 12.62 -6.90
C GLN A 48 11.82 13.04 -5.64
N ILE A 49 10.76 12.29 -5.30
CA ILE A 49 9.96 12.56 -4.12
C ILE A 49 10.80 12.17 -2.92
N ASP A 50 11.10 13.14 -2.07
CA ASP A 50 11.71 12.83 -0.79
C ASP A 50 10.64 12.20 0.10
N VAL A 51 10.54 10.88 0.05
CA VAL A 51 9.63 10.12 0.91
C VAL A 51 10.00 10.26 2.40
N ASN A 52 11.15 10.84 2.73
CA ASN A 52 11.49 11.19 4.11
C ASN A 52 10.96 12.58 4.51
N ASN A 53 10.60 13.43 3.53
CA ASN A 53 9.94 14.70 3.78
C ASN A 53 8.44 14.50 4.00
N GLY A 54 7.97 14.79 5.22
CA GLY A 54 6.62 14.50 5.65
C GLY A 54 5.51 15.06 4.76
N HIS A 55 5.70 16.25 4.16
CA HIS A 55 4.70 16.87 3.31
C HIS A 55 4.59 16.18 1.93
N GLU A 56 5.72 16.00 1.25
CA GLU A 56 5.76 15.35 -0.07
C GLU A 56 5.39 13.88 0.01
N ARG A 57 5.84 13.17 1.06
CA ARG A 57 5.42 11.80 1.33
C ARG A 57 3.90 11.70 1.47
N TYR A 58 3.30 12.55 2.31
CA TYR A 58 1.86 12.50 2.56
C TYR A 58 1.06 12.79 1.29
N ALA A 59 1.46 13.81 0.53
CA ALA A 59 0.85 14.15 -0.75
C ALA A 59 0.96 13.00 -1.77
N PHE A 60 2.14 12.39 -1.91
CA PHE A 60 2.35 11.25 -2.81
C PHE A 60 1.47 10.05 -2.44
N ILE A 61 1.44 9.70 -1.15
CA ILE A 61 0.66 8.56 -0.68
C ILE A 61 -0.83 8.81 -0.89
N GLN A 62 -1.29 10.02 -0.59
CA GLN A 62 -2.69 10.42 -0.77
C GLN A 62 -3.12 10.44 -2.24
N GLU A 63 -2.34 11.06 -3.13
CA GLU A 63 -2.77 11.31 -4.50
C GLU A 63 -2.57 10.12 -5.43
N PHE A 64 -1.54 9.32 -5.21
CA PHE A 64 -1.13 8.23 -6.09
C PHE A 64 -1.40 6.88 -5.43
N VAL A 65 -0.77 6.63 -4.29
CA VAL A 65 -0.71 5.29 -3.70
C VAL A 65 -2.09 4.81 -3.23
N VAL A 66 -2.80 5.62 -2.47
CA VAL A 66 -4.15 5.29 -1.98
C VAL A 66 -5.08 4.97 -3.15
N LYS A 67 -5.03 5.72 -4.26
CA LYS A 67 -5.88 5.46 -5.43
C LYS A 67 -5.62 4.09 -6.08
N HIS A 68 -4.38 3.61 -6.03
CA HIS A 68 -4.03 2.28 -6.54
C HIS A 68 -4.37 1.17 -5.54
N ILE A 69 -4.26 1.45 -4.23
CA ILE A 69 -4.46 0.46 -3.16
C ILE A 69 -5.94 0.32 -2.76
N ASP A 70 -6.78 1.34 -2.94
CA ASP A 70 -8.19 1.31 -2.51
C ASP A 70 -8.97 0.14 -3.14
N GLY A 71 -8.63 -0.22 -4.38
CA GLY A 71 -9.21 -1.37 -5.07
C GLY A 71 -8.81 -2.73 -4.51
N ILE A 72 -7.73 -2.82 -3.72
CA ILE A 72 -7.25 -4.06 -3.08
C ILE A 72 -7.36 -4.00 -1.56
N ARG A 73 -7.99 -2.95 -1.03
CA ARG A 73 -8.24 -2.80 0.40
C ARG A 73 -9.23 -3.85 0.86
N LEU A 74 -8.87 -4.56 1.92
CA LEU A 74 -9.71 -5.55 2.55
C LEU A 74 -10.93 -4.89 3.18
N ARG A 75 -12.09 -5.53 3.04
CA ARG A 75 -13.37 -5.09 3.62
C ARG A 75 -13.89 -6.16 4.56
N ASP A 76 -14.53 -5.75 5.64
CA ASP A 76 -15.22 -6.68 6.53
C ASP A 76 -16.58 -7.03 5.92
N ASP A 77 -16.90 -8.33 5.84
CA ASP A 77 -18.18 -8.84 5.37
C ASP A 77 -18.93 -9.68 6.42
N GLY A 78 -18.49 -9.63 7.68
CA GLY A 78 -19.06 -10.40 8.78
C GLY A 78 -18.59 -11.86 8.85
N GLN A 79 -17.90 -12.37 7.82
CA GLN A 79 -17.28 -13.70 7.81
C GLN A 79 -15.74 -13.63 7.79
N GLY A 80 -15.18 -12.45 7.50
CA GLY A 80 -13.76 -12.15 7.58
C GLY A 80 -13.42 -10.89 6.79
N ARG A 81 -12.14 -10.75 6.44
CA ARG A 81 -11.66 -9.64 5.60
C ARG A 81 -11.59 -10.08 4.14
N VAL A 82 -12.47 -9.61 3.28
CA VAL A 82 -12.52 -9.96 1.86
C VAL A 82 -11.86 -8.90 0.98
N CYS A 83 -11.06 -9.33 0.00
CA CYS A 83 -10.53 -8.45 -1.03
C CYS A 83 -11.55 -8.25 -2.17
N PRO A 84 -11.97 -7.01 -2.49
CA PRO A 84 -12.93 -6.75 -3.55
C PRO A 84 -12.38 -7.02 -4.96
N LYS A 85 -11.05 -7.06 -5.14
CA LYS A 85 -10.42 -7.31 -6.45
C LYS A 85 -10.33 -8.79 -6.81
N CYS A 86 -9.94 -9.64 -5.86
CA CYS A 86 -9.73 -11.08 -6.11
C CYS A 86 -10.73 -12.00 -5.40
N GLY A 87 -11.64 -11.46 -4.58
CA GLY A 87 -12.65 -12.22 -3.85
C GLY A 87 -12.10 -13.15 -2.77
N THR A 88 -10.80 -13.05 -2.45
CA THR A 88 -10.17 -13.91 -1.44
C THR A 88 -10.45 -13.38 -0.04
N HIS A 89 -10.81 -14.29 0.86
CA HIS A 89 -10.93 -13.99 2.29
C HIS A 89 -9.57 -14.14 2.97
N HIS A 90 -9.23 -13.14 3.76
CA HIS A 90 -8.06 -13.07 4.61
C HIS A 90 -8.53 -13.03 6.07
N ARG A 91 -7.74 -13.65 6.95
CA ARG A 91 -8.06 -13.78 8.38
C ARG A 91 -7.53 -12.60 9.19
#